data_AF-A0AAN7P314-F1
#
_entry.id   AF-A0AAN7P314-F1
#
_cell.length_a   1.000
_cell.length_b   1.000
_cell.length_c   1.000
_cell.angle_alpha   90.00
_cell.angle_beta   90.00
_cell.angle_gamma   90.00
#
_symmetry.space_group_name_H-M   'P 1'
#
loop_
_entity.id
_entity.type
_entity.pdbx_description
1 polymer ?
#
loop_
_entity_poly.entity_id
_entity_poly.type
_entity_poly.pdbx_seq_one_letter_code
_entity_poly.pdbx_strand_id
1 'polypeptide(L)'
;MSYNKLRKLKQRKSGTNVHNLSECPQQLNGKYLHYRPKNAYEGKEIVHILNNECNKKMLIPHSEPIEPPAIWSESKFRRFKNLAHRMTIEEKNRLDLEVQEAKLKLKNESDERSRMMSTGKLHQYAKPGTKLYGEAAEADKRNRHILQRAFELRQEQEDEVKHANSIILAAKCLSIRDAQLIEKRLIDKELKEQDFKLDMMMEQERQKGLQAEENRKKKRRELNLRHVNEVSQQIRDNEVQRNVEFEHKQEESTNISKALIAMQRDELKKIDEKRKQQQIVKEEFYKANEAIVQYKIVQKEEERIANLRIQEYMRKKAEREAAYDAEMERIKHEKNLEIARIQAQQQRSMDVQALNDELNAQRIQEEYERIWREKERANAIKRKKDLEDLLKEREKQVEDIKKSQALEIERDRTEFNHIAAVQRQLFEIELEKKRKRKRANMKHCKELLQQINEKELNRIELQRQKFEEGNIILIEKELRDLNIKSVLKKKLVDLRKNNVPDQIVGDIQRQLKLK
;
A
#
# COMPACT_ATOMS: atom_id res chain seq x y z
N MET A 1 -42.03 -36.54 -26.44
CA MET A 1 -42.93 -35.38 -26.23
C MET A 1 -44.27 -35.67 -26.88
N SER A 2 -45.32 -35.21 -26.21
CA SER A 2 -46.76 -35.51 -26.34
C SER A 2 -47.39 -35.35 -27.73
N TYR A 3 -48.41 -36.15 -28.05
CA TYR A 3 -49.61 -35.65 -28.77
C TYR A 3 -50.89 -36.46 -28.42
N ASN A 4 -51.88 -35.74 -27.89
CA ASN A 4 -53.21 -36.17 -27.45
C ASN A 4 -54.18 -36.45 -28.62
N LYS A 5 -55.13 -37.39 -28.45
CA LYS A 5 -56.35 -37.54 -29.27
C LYS A 5 -57.61 -37.51 -28.38
N LEU A 6 -58.54 -36.61 -28.68
CA LEU A 6 -59.87 -36.48 -28.05
C LEU A 6 -60.95 -37.28 -28.82
N ARG A 7 -61.89 -37.90 -28.09
CA ARG A 7 -63.13 -38.55 -28.59
C ARG A 7 -64.36 -37.71 -28.18
N LYS A 8 -65.42 -37.67 -29.01
CA LYS A 8 -66.75 -37.10 -28.69
C LYS A 8 -67.85 -38.20 -28.66
N LEU A 9 -68.87 -38.03 -27.81
CA LEU A 9 -70.04 -38.90 -27.55
C LEU A 9 -71.37 -38.29 -28.09
N LYS A 10 -72.42 -39.12 -28.32
CA LYS A 10 -73.82 -38.74 -28.68
C LYS A 10 -74.85 -39.45 -27.78
N GLN A 11 -75.99 -38.80 -27.47
CA GLN A 11 -77.09 -39.22 -26.55
C GLN A 11 -78.34 -39.83 -27.25
N ARG A 12 -79.25 -40.47 -26.48
CA ARG A 12 -80.55 -41.12 -26.86
C ARG A 12 -81.76 -40.55 -26.07
N LYS A 13 -83.02 -40.71 -26.57
CA LYS A 13 -84.32 -40.35 -25.91
C LYS A 13 -85.33 -41.54 -25.87
N SER A 14 -86.29 -41.51 -24.93
CA SER A 14 -87.36 -42.51 -24.61
C SER A 14 -88.77 -41.86 -24.49
N GLY A 15 -89.88 -42.65 -24.46
CA GLY A 15 -91.24 -42.17 -24.11
C GLY A 15 -92.39 -43.23 -24.06
N THR A 16 -93.36 -43.03 -23.16
CA THR A 16 -94.66 -43.74 -22.93
C THR A 16 -95.72 -42.77 -22.32
N ASN A 17 -97.04 -42.89 -22.59
CA ASN A 17 -98.13 -41.96 -22.14
C ASN A 17 -99.45 -42.64 -21.67
N VAL A 18 -100.15 -42.08 -20.66
CA VAL A 18 -101.55 -42.36 -20.15
C VAL A 18 -102.21 -41.05 -19.60
N HIS A 19 -103.55 -40.85 -19.63
CA HIS A 19 -104.28 -39.60 -19.24
C HIS A 19 -105.64 -39.80 -18.46
N ASN A 20 -106.24 -38.70 -17.91
CA ASN A 20 -107.22 -38.64 -16.80
C ASN A 20 -108.69 -38.22 -17.18
N LEU A 21 -109.68 -38.45 -16.28
CA LEU A 21 -111.14 -38.40 -16.52
C LEU A 21 -111.75 -37.12 -17.14
N SER A 22 -111.09 -35.95 -17.04
CA SER A 22 -111.58 -34.71 -17.65
C SER A 22 -111.30 -34.63 -19.15
N GLU A 23 -110.46 -35.53 -19.68
CA GLU A 23 -109.98 -35.51 -21.06
C GLU A 23 -110.75 -36.47 -21.98
N CYS A 24 -111.76 -37.21 -21.47
CA CYS A 24 -112.58 -38.09 -22.30
C CYS A 24 -114.03 -38.25 -21.78
N PRO A 25 -115.05 -37.73 -22.48
CA PRO A 25 -116.45 -37.79 -22.05
C PRO A 25 -117.19 -39.06 -22.52
N GLN A 26 -116.49 -40.16 -22.83
CA GLN A 26 -117.12 -41.35 -23.42
C GLN A 26 -117.86 -42.22 -22.38
N GLN A 27 -119.18 -42.34 -22.56
CA GLN A 27 -120.06 -43.23 -21.82
C GLN A 27 -120.47 -44.42 -22.69
N LEU A 28 -120.63 -45.59 -22.07
CA LEU A 28 -121.21 -46.77 -22.71
C LEU A 28 -122.26 -47.34 -21.76
N ASN A 29 -123.50 -47.52 -22.26
CA ASN A 29 -124.67 -47.91 -21.47
C ASN A 29 -124.93 -47.02 -20.23
N GLY A 30 -124.77 -45.70 -20.39
CA GLY A 30 -125.04 -44.71 -19.34
C GLY A 30 -123.99 -44.63 -18.22
N LYS A 31 -122.89 -45.41 -18.28
CA LYS A 31 -121.77 -45.33 -17.33
C LYS A 31 -120.49 -44.88 -18.04
N TYR A 32 -119.72 -44.00 -17.40
CA TYR A 32 -118.44 -43.54 -17.93
C TYR A 32 -117.41 -44.67 -17.92
N LEU A 33 -116.69 -44.88 -19.03
CA LEU A 33 -115.73 -45.99 -19.22
C LEU A 33 -114.59 -46.04 -18.19
N HIS A 34 -114.34 -44.92 -17.51
CA HIS A 34 -113.33 -44.78 -16.46
C HIS A 34 -113.92 -44.76 -15.03
N TYR A 35 -115.21 -45.06 -14.86
CA TYR A 35 -115.85 -45.15 -13.53
C TYR A 35 -115.36 -46.38 -12.78
N ARG A 36 -114.68 -46.17 -11.65
CA ARG A 36 -114.27 -47.24 -10.74
C ARG A 36 -115.21 -47.20 -9.52
N PRO A 37 -115.99 -48.27 -9.24
CA PRO A 37 -116.86 -48.30 -8.07
C PRO A 37 -116.02 -48.19 -6.79
N LYS A 38 -116.57 -47.53 -5.77
CA LYS A 38 -115.80 -47.22 -4.55
C LYS A 38 -115.60 -48.46 -3.67
N ASN A 39 -116.51 -49.43 -3.72
CA ASN A 39 -116.46 -50.68 -2.97
C ASN A 39 -116.93 -51.88 -3.81
N ALA A 40 -116.47 -53.09 -3.47
CA ALA A 40 -116.71 -54.33 -4.23
C ALA A 40 -118.17 -54.81 -4.29
N TYR A 41 -119.06 -54.21 -3.48
CA TYR A 41 -120.47 -54.59 -3.30
C TYR A 41 -121.46 -53.67 -4.03
N GLU A 42 -120.97 -52.60 -4.66
CA GLU A 42 -121.79 -51.59 -5.31
C GLU A 42 -122.48 -52.18 -6.57
N GLY A 43 -123.78 -52.47 -6.47
CA GLY A 43 -124.61 -52.97 -7.58
C GLY A 43 -124.66 -54.49 -7.77
N LYS A 44 -124.34 -55.30 -6.75
CA LYS A 44 -124.42 -56.78 -6.80
C LYS A 44 -125.41 -57.34 -5.76
N GLU A 45 -126.09 -58.45 -6.06
CA GLU A 45 -126.98 -59.14 -5.11
C GLU A 45 -126.18 -59.84 -3.99
N ILE A 46 -126.65 -59.69 -2.74
CA ILE A 46 -126.00 -60.21 -1.54
C ILE A 46 -127.01 -61.08 -0.78
N VAL A 47 -126.59 -62.26 -0.33
CA VAL A 47 -127.38 -63.11 0.56
C VAL A 47 -126.83 -63.06 1.98
N HIS A 48 -127.72 -62.89 2.96
CA HIS A 48 -127.44 -62.97 4.38
C HIS A 48 -127.85 -64.35 4.91
N ILE A 49 -126.90 -65.12 5.43
CA ILE A 49 -127.19 -66.40 6.08
C ILE A 49 -127.03 -66.20 7.60
N LEU A 50 -128.09 -66.50 8.35
CA LEU A 50 -128.14 -66.47 9.81
C LEU A 50 -128.04 -67.91 10.35
N ASN A 51 -126.90 -68.24 10.97
CA ASN A 51 -126.75 -69.37 11.90
C ASN A 51 -126.23 -68.81 13.24
N ASN A 52 -126.57 -69.44 14.38
CA ASN A 52 -126.49 -68.93 15.77
C ASN A 52 -125.16 -68.29 16.25
N GLU A 53 -124.09 -68.25 15.47
CA GLU A 53 -122.81 -67.64 15.86
C GLU A 53 -122.19 -66.61 14.88
N CYS A 54 -122.70 -66.37 13.66
CA CYS A 54 -122.11 -65.32 12.80
C CYS A 54 -122.96 -64.89 11.59
N ASN A 55 -123.14 -63.59 11.42
CA ASN A 55 -123.72 -62.96 10.22
C ASN A 55 -122.66 -62.82 9.10
N LYS A 56 -122.64 -63.71 8.10
CA LYS A 56 -121.79 -63.58 6.89
C LYS A 56 -122.59 -63.08 5.68
N LYS A 57 -122.04 -62.07 4.98
CA LYS A 57 -122.53 -61.57 3.69
C LYS A 57 -121.82 -62.32 2.56
N MET A 58 -122.56 -63.09 1.76
CA MET A 58 -122.01 -63.82 0.61
C MET A 58 -122.47 -63.18 -0.70
N LEU A 59 -121.53 -63.03 -1.64
CA LEU A 59 -121.75 -62.47 -2.96
C LEU A 59 -122.13 -63.60 -3.93
N ILE A 60 -123.27 -63.49 -4.60
CA ILE A 60 -123.66 -64.45 -5.65
C ILE A 60 -122.85 -64.13 -6.93
N PRO A 61 -122.14 -65.10 -7.54
CA PRO A 61 -121.48 -64.91 -8.83
C PRO A 61 -122.53 -64.71 -9.94
N HIS A 62 -122.39 -63.62 -10.70
CA HIS A 62 -123.23 -63.35 -11.86
C HIS A 62 -122.63 -64.00 -13.11
N SER A 63 -123.48 -64.58 -13.97
CA SER A 63 -123.09 -65.30 -15.19
C SER A 63 -122.52 -64.38 -16.29
N GLU A 64 -122.73 -63.07 -16.15
CA GLU A 64 -122.31 -62.07 -17.12
C GLU A 64 -121.03 -61.36 -16.65
N PRO A 65 -120.00 -61.23 -17.50
CA PRO A 65 -118.77 -60.51 -17.17
C PRO A 65 -119.07 -59.03 -16.91
N ILE A 66 -118.75 -58.58 -15.69
CA ILE A 66 -119.04 -57.23 -15.18
C ILE A 66 -118.05 -56.17 -15.72
N GLU A 67 -117.00 -56.59 -16.42
CA GLU A 67 -116.01 -55.68 -17.01
C GLU A 67 -116.51 -55.13 -18.36
N PRO A 68 -116.44 -53.80 -18.59
CA PRO A 68 -116.80 -53.24 -19.88
C PRO A 68 -115.82 -53.74 -20.97
N PRO A 69 -116.30 -54.04 -22.19
CA PRO A 69 -115.46 -54.51 -23.28
C PRO A 69 -114.39 -53.47 -23.65
N ALA A 70 -113.12 -53.89 -23.70
CA ALA A 70 -111.99 -53.04 -24.03
C ALA A 70 -111.92 -52.78 -25.55
N ILE A 71 -111.97 -51.52 -25.95
CA ILE A 71 -111.86 -51.09 -27.34
C ILE A 71 -110.39 -51.11 -27.77
N TRP A 72 -110.03 -51.94 -28.76
CA TRP A 72 -108.68 -51.99 -29.33
C TRP A 72 -108.56 -51.15 -30.59
N SER A 73 -107.40 -50.53 -30.80
CA SER A 73 -107.10 -49.83 -32.06
C SER A 73 -106.93 -50.82 -33.21
N GLU A 74 -107.35 -50.43 -34.42
CA GLU A 74 -107.22 -51.19 -35.68
C GLU A 74 -105.81 -51.78 -35.85
N SER A 75 -104.79 -50.99 -35.52
CA SER A 75 -103.38 -51.37 -35.58
C SER A 75 -102.97 -52.43 -34.54
N LYS A 76 -103.54 -52.41 -33.33
CA LYS A 76 -103.34 -53.48 -32.33
C LYS A 76 -104.08 -54.75 -32.72
N PHE A 77 -105.30 -54.63 -33.25
CA PHE A 77 -106.07 -55.77 -33.72
C PHE A 77 -105.38 -56.50 -34.87
N ARG A 78 -104.90 -55.76 -35.89
CA ARG A 78 -104.11 -56.35 -37.00
C ARG A 78 -102.81 -56.95 -36.50
N ARG A 79 -102.14 -56.34 -35.51
CA ARG A 79 -100.91 -56.89 -34.91
C ARG A 79 -101.16 -58.24 -34.24
N PHE A 80 -102.25 -58.40 -33.48
CA PHE A 80 -102.60 -59.68 -32.87
C PHE A 80 -103.05 -60.71 -33.91
N LYS A 81 -103.78 -60.29 -34.96
CA LYS A 81 -104.15 -61.15 -36.09
C LYS A 81 -102.93 -61.68 -36.85
N ASN A 82 -101.89 -60.85 -37.03
CA ASN A 82 -100.65 -61.25 -37.68
C ASN A 82 -99.75 -62.11 -36.78
N LEU A 83 -99.75 -61.88 -35.46
CA LEU A 83 -99.02 -62.72 -34.49
C LEU A 83 -99.65 -64.12 -34.31
N ALA A 84 -100.97 -64.22 -34.49
CA ALA A 84 -101.69 -65.50 -34.44
C ALA A 84 -101.57 -66.32 -35.74
N HIS A 85 -101.15 -65.69 -36.84
CA HIS A 85 -100.95 -66.37 -38.12
C HIS A 85 -99.62 -67.14 -38.13
N ARG A 86 -99.67 -68.46 -37.95
CA ARG A 86 -98.50 -69.34 -38.17
C ARG A 86 -98.26 -69.47 -39.66
N MET A 87 -97.27 -68.73 -40.17
CA MET A 87 -96.78 -68.88 -41.54
C MET A 87 -96.29 -70.31 -41.78
N THR A 88 -96.56 -70.83 -42.98
CA THR A 88 -96.02 -72.10 -43.45
C THR A 88 -94.53 -71.95 -43.81
N ILE A 89 -93.76 -73.06 -43.78
CA ILE A 89 -92.30 -73.05 -43.99
C ILE A 89 -91.93 -72.42 -45.35
N GLU A 90 -92.75 -72.63 -46.38
CA GLU A 90 -92.52 -72.11 -47.73
C GLU A 90 -92.68 -70.59 -47.84
N GLU A 91 -93.63 -70.01 -47.12
CA GLU A 91 -93.86 -68.56 -47.11
C GLU A 91 -92.72 -67.82 -46.41
N LYS A 92 -92.13 -68.44 -45.38
CA LYS A 92 -90.96 -67.90 -44.69
C LYS A 92 -89.73 -67.88 -45.60
N ASN A 93 -89.51 -68.96 -46.35
CA ASN A 93 -88.39 -69.07 -47.28
C ASN A 93 -88.48 -68.03 -48.42
N ARG A 94 -89.68 -67.74 -48.94
CA ARG A 94 -89.86 -66.70 -49.97
C ARG A 94 -89.53 -65.29 -49.46
N LEU A 95 -90.01 -64.95 -48.26
CA LEU A 95 -89.71 -63.66 -47.63
C LEU A 95 -88.22 -63.50 -47.31
N ASP A 96 -87.57 -64.56 -46.84
CA ASP A 96 -86.13 -64.54 -46.60
C ASP A 96 -85.33 -64.35 -47.90
N LEU A 97 -85.79 -64.94 -49.02
CA LEU A 97 -85.19 -64.73 -50.35
C LEU A 97 -85.32 -63.27 -50.82
N GLU A 98 -86.51 -62.68 -50.73
CA GLU A 98 -86.74 -61.28 -51.12
C GLU A 98 -85.88 -60.30 -50.28
N VAL A 99 -85.75 -60.58 -48.97
CA VAL A 99 -84.88 -59.79 -48.07
C VAL A 99 -83.41 -59.94 -48.44
N GLN A 100 -82.97 -61.14 -48.85
CA GLN A 100 -81.60 -61.36 -49.33
C GLN A 100 -81.33 -60.61 -50.64
N GLU A 101 -82.27 -60.63 -51.59
CA GLU A 101 -82.14 -59.91 -52.86
C GLU A 101 -82.06 -58.39 -52.65
N ALA A 102 -82.89 -57.83 -51.77
CA ALA A 102 -82.84 -56.41 -51.44
C ALA A 102 -81.49 -56.00 -50.80
N LYS A 103 -80.94 -56.85 -49.93
CA LYS A 103 -79.60 -56.64 -49.35
C LYS A 103 -78.49 -56.70 -50.39
N LEU A 104 -78.57 -57.62 -51.35
CA LEU A 104 -77.59 -57.75 -52.43
C LEU A 104 -77.57 -56.50 -53.33
N LYS A 105 -78.74 -55.95 -53.68
CA LYS A 105 -78.83 -54.72 -54.48
C LYS A 105 -78.13 -53.53 -53.80
N LEU A 106 -78.43 -53.29 -52.52
CA LEU A 106 -77.78 -52.24 -51.72
C LEU A 106 -76.25 -52.41 -51.60
N LYS A 107 -75.79 -53.66 -51.50
CA LYS A 107 -74.35 -53.96 -51.44
C LYS A 107 -73.67 -53.66 -52.77
N ASN A 108 -74.27 -54.05 -53.89
CA ASN A 108 -73.72 -53.80 -55.22
C ASN A 108 -73.59 -52.28 -55.51
N GLU A 109 -74.58 -51.48 -55.14
CA GLU A 109 -74.52 -50.01 -55.29
C GLU A 109 -73.41 -49.34 -54.45
N SER A 110 -73.08 -49.93 -53.29
CA SER A 110 -71.95 -49.49 -52.46
C SER A 110 -70.61 -49.87 -53.06
N ASP A 111 -70.52 -51.11 -53.58
CA ASP A 111 -69.30 -51.62 -54.21
C ASP A 111 -68.98 -50.88 -55.51
N GLU A 112 -69.99 -50.47 -56.29
CA GLU A 112 -69.81 -49.63 -57.49
C GLU A 112 -69.29 -48.22 -57.15
N ARG A 113 -69.81 -47.57 -56.10
CA ARG A 113 -69.27 -46.29 -55.62
C ARG A 113 -67.82 -46.40 -55.16
N SER A 114 -67.48 -47.50 -54.49
CA SER A 114 -66.11 -47.78 -54.05
C SER A 114 -65.16 -47.98 -55.25
N ARG A 115 -65.61 -48.70 -56.28
CA ARG A 115 -64.84 -48.89 -57.53
C ARG A 115 -64.60 -47.57 -58.26
N MET A 116 -65.61 -46.71 -58.39
CA MET A 116 -65.49 -45.39 -59.02
C MET A 116 -64.49 -44.46 -58.29
N MET A 117 -64.43 -44.54 -56.96
CA MET A 117 -63.44 -43.80 -56.16
C MET A 117 -62.01 -44.35 -56.32
N SER A 118 -61.87 -45.67 -56.53
CA SER A 118 -60.58 -46.31 -56.74
C SER A 118 -60.00 -46.00 -58.13
N THR A 119 -60.82 -46.05 -59.17
CA THR A 119 -60.42 -45.69 -60.54
C THR A 119 -60.01 -44.22 -60.66
N GLY A 120 -60.64 -43.31 -59.90
CA GLY A 120 -60.25 -41.89 -59.84
C GLY A 120 -58.86 -41.64 -59.22
N LYS A 121 -58.39 -42.51 -58.31
CA LYS A 121 -57.06 -42.39 -57.68
C LYS A 121 -55.93 -42.91 -58.58
N LEU A 122 -56.22 -43.91 -59.42
CA LEU A 122 -55.26 -44.49 -60.36
C LEU A 122 -54.81 -43.50 -61.46
N HIS A 123 -55.57 -42.44 -61.73
CA HIS A 123 -55.25 -41.47 -62.79
C HIS A 123 -54.37 -40.28 -62.35
N GLN A 124 -53.81 -40.30 -61.12
CA GLN A 124 -52.92 -39.25 -60.60
C GLN A 124 -51.43 -39.56 -60.86
N TYR A 125 -51.05 -39.90 -62.09
CA TYR A 125 -49.63 -39.91 -62.46
C TYR A 125 -49.18 -38.49 -62.80
N ALA A 126 -47.98 -38.10 -62.34
CA ALA A 126 -47.43 -36.77 -62.55
C ALA A 126 -47.23 -36.49 -64.04
N LYS A 127 -48.02 -35.55 -64.60
CA LYS A 127 -47.88 -35.10 -65.99
C LYS A 127 -46.88 -33.94 -66.09
N PRO A 128 -46.09 -33.84 -67.18
CA PRO A 128 -45.18 -32.72 -67.40
C PRO A 128 -45.92 -31.37 -67.27
N GLY A 129 -45.39 -30.45 -66.46
CA GLY A 129 -46.00 -29.14 -66.19
C GLY A 129 -46.89 -29.04 -64.94
N THR A 130 -47.12 -30.14 -64.21
CA THR A 130 -47.84 -30.12 -62.93
C THR A 130 -46.90 -29.93 -61.73
N LYS A 131 -47.37 -29.35 -60.61
CA LYS A 131 -46.56 -29.20 -59.38
C LYS A 131 -46.01 -30.54 -58.88
N LEU A 132 -46.80 -31.62 -59.01
CA LEU A 132 -46.41 -32.99 -58.71
C LEU A 132 -45.20 -33.48 -59.55
N TYR A 133 -45.06 -33.02 -60.80
CA TYR A 133 -43.90 -33.35 -61.64
C TYR A 133 -42.64 -32.60 -61.21
N GLY A 134 -42.76 -31.36 -60.74
CA GLY A 134 -41.64 -30.60 -60.17
C GLY A 134 -41.11 -31.23 -58.88
N GLU A 135 -42.02 -31.60 -57.97
CA GLU A 135 -41.67 -32.30 -56.73
C GLU A 135 -41.07 -33.70 -56.99
N ALA A 136 -41.60 -34.44 -57.97
CA ALA A 136 -41.04 -35.72 -58.39
C ALA A 136 -39.65 -35.58 -59.03
N ALA A 137 -39.44 -34.58 -59.89
CA ALA A 137 -38.14 -34.32 -60.51
C ALA A 137 -37.09 -33.85 -59.49
N GLU A 138 -37.48 -33.07 -58.48
CA GLU A 138 -36.61 -32.73 -57.36
C GLU A 138 -36.30 -33.94 -56.48
N ALA A 139 -37.28 -34.80 -56.20
CA ALA A 139 -37.07 -36.04 -55.48
C ALA A 139 -36.09 -36.94 -56.24
N ASP A 140 -36.21 -37.06 -57.57
CA ASP A 140 -35.28 -37.80 -58.41
C ASP A 140 -33.87 -37.20 -58.42
N LYS A 141 -33.73 -35.87 -58.46
CA LYS A 141 -32.40 -35.22 -58.32
C LYS A 141 -31.77 -35.50 -56.96
N ARG A 142 -32.55 -35.42 -55.87
CA ARG A 142 -32.08 -35.75 -54.51
C ARG A 142 -31.69 -37.21 -54.42
N ASN A 143 -32.50 -38.12 -54.97
CA ASN A 143 -32.21 -39.54 -55.01
C ASN A 143 -30.94 -39.83 -55.82
N ARG A 144 -30.75 -39.19 -56.99
CA ARG A 144 -29.52 -39.30 -57.78
C ARG A 144 -28.31 -38.79 -57.03
N HIS A 145 -28.40 -37.65 -56.35
CA HIS A 145 -27.32 -37.12 -55.52
C HIS A 145 -26.99 -38.06 -54.36
N ILE A 146 -27.99 -38.67 -53.72
CA ILE A 146 -27.79 -39.67 -52.66
C ILE A 146 -27.11 -40.92 -53.21
N LEU A 147 -27.55 -41.43 -54.36
CA LEU A 147 -26.95 -42.59 -55.03
C LEU A 147 -25.52 -42.30 -55.47
N GLN A 148 -25.27 -41.13 -56.04
CA GLN A 148 -23.93 -40.69 -56.44
C GLN A 148 -23.02 -40.55 -55.23
N ARG A 149 -23.46 -39.90 -54.15
CA ARG A 149 -22.70 -39.78 -52.91
C ARG A 149 -22.44 -41.15 -52.27
N ALA A 150 -23.41 -42.06 -52.30
CA ALA A 150 -23.24 -43.42 -51.80
C ALA A 150 -22.22 -44.20 -52.65
N PHE A 151 -22.21 -43.99 -53.96
CA PHE A 151 -21.21 -44.54 -54.87
C PHE A 151 -19.81 -43.96 -54.58
N GLU A 152 -19.67 -42.65 -54.45
CA GLU A 152 -18.41 -41.97 -54.09
C GLU A 152 -17.87 -42.47 -52.75
N LEU A 153 -18.71 -42.55 -51.71
CA LEU A 153 -18.32 -43.09 -50.41
C LEU A 153 -17.87 -44.55 -50.50
N ARG A 154 -18.45 -45.34 -51.40
CA ARG A 154 -18.02 -46.72 -51.62
C ARG A 154 -16.64 -46.76 -52.29
N GLN A 155 -16.38 -45.91 -53.27
CA GLN A 155 -15.06 -45.79 -53.90
C GLN A 155 -14.00 -45.30 -52.91
N GLU A 156 -14.33 -44.36 -52.03
CA GLU A 156 -13.44 -43.89 -50.94
C GLU A 156 -13.10 -44.99 -49.92
N GLN A 157 -13.91 -46.06 -49.84
CA GLN A 157 -13.61 -47.19 -48.96
C GLN A 157 -12.63 -48.19 -49.57
N GLU A 158 -12.39 -48.14 -50.89
CA GLU A 158 -11.39 -48.97 -51.55
C GLU A 158 -9.98 -48.65 -51.01
N ASP A 159 -9.18 -49.68 -50.77
CA ASP A 159 -7.89 -49.54 -50.07
C ASP A 159 -6.87 -48.71 -50.87
N GLU A 160 -6.91 -48.77 -52.20
CA GLU A 160 -6.07 -47.96 -53.09
C GLU A 160 -6.38 -46.46 -52.95
N VAL A 161 -7.67 -46.11 -52.83
CA VAL A 161 -8.12 -44.72 -52.66
C VAL A 161 -7.75 -44.21 -51.26
N LYS A 162 -7.89 -45.04 -50.22
CA LYS A 162 -7.38 -44.72 -48.88
C LYS A 162 -5.88 -44.48 -48.85
N HIS A 163 -5.12 -45.30 -49.57
CA HIS A 163 -3.68 -45.13 -49.68
C HIS A 163 -3.31 -43.82 -50.42
N ALA A 164 -3.98 -43.52 -51.53
CA ALA A 164 -3.81 -42.26 -52.24
C ALA A 164 -4.17 -41.06 -51.37
N ASN A 165 -5.27 -41.13 -50.61
CA ASN A 165 -5.67 -40.10 -49.65
C ASN A 165 -4.63 -39.89 -48.53
N SER A 166 -3.98 -40.96 -48.07
CA SER A 166 -2.87 -40.88 -47.12
C SER A 166 -1.67 -40.12 -47.69
N ILE A 167 -1.29 -40.41 -48.94
CA ILE A 167 -0.21 -39.71 -49.65
C ILE A 167 -0.56 -38.24 -49.88
N ILE A 168 -1.80 -37.95 -50.30
CA ILE A 168 -2.29 -36.58 -50.49
C ILE A 168 -2.26 -35.81 -49.16
N LEU A 169 -2.67 -36.43 -48.06
CA LEU A 169 -2.61 -35.82 -46.74
C LEU A 169 -1.16 -35.54 -46.32
N ALA A 170 -0.26 -36.49 -46.54
CA ALA A 170 1.17 -36.30 -46.26
C ALA A 170 1.76 -35.14 -47.09
N ALA A 171 1.39 -35.03 -48.37
CA ALA A 171 1.82 -33.94 -49.24
C ALA A 171 1.28 -32.57 -48.78
N LYS A 172 0.01 -32.50 -48.35
CA LYS A 172 -0.58 -31.29 -47.74
C LYS A 172 0.16 -30.88 -46.48
N CYS A 173 0.44 -31.83 -45.59
CA CYS A 173 1.20 -31.59 -44.37
C CYS A 173 2.63 -31.11 -44.66
N LEU A 174 3.29 -31.68 -45.67
CA LEU A 174 4.63 -31.25 -46.11
C LEU A 174 4.60 -29.81 -46.64
N SER A 175 3.64 -29.47 -47.50
CA SER A 175 3.48 -28.12 -48.02
C SER A 175 3.27 -27.07 -46.92
N ILE A 176 2.44 -27.38 -45.92
CA ILE A 176 2.24 -26.51 -44.75
C ILE A 176 3.53 -26.37 -43.94
N ARG A 177 4.25 -27.49 -43.71
CA ARG A 177 5.52 -27.47 -42.99
C ARG A 177 6.56 -26.61 -43.71
N ASP A 178 6.66 -26.72 -45.03
CA ASP A 178 7.61 -25.95 -45.82
C ASP A 178 7.29 -24.45 -45.77
N ALA A 179 6.02 -24.08 -45.84
CA ALA A 179 5.58 -22.70 -45.63
C ALA A 179 5.95 -22.19 -44.23
N GLN A 180 5.71 -22.99 -43.18
CA GLN A 180 6.09 -22.65 -41.81
C GLN A 180 7.61 -22.52 -41.62
N LEU A 181 8.42 -23.34 -42.31
CA LEU A 181 9.87 -23.22 -42.27
C LEU A 181 10.35 -21.93 -42.93
N ILE A 182 9.72 -21.50 -44.02
CA ILE A 182 10.01 -20.22 -44.67
C ILE A 182 9.64 -19.06 -43.75
N GLU A 183 8.44 -19.10 -43.15
CA GLU A 183 7.97 -18.09 -42.20
C GLU A 183 8.90 -17.99 -40.99
N LYS A 184 9.28 -19.12 -40.38
CA LYS A 184 10.23 -19.14 -39.27
C LYS A 184 11.57 -18.51 -39.65
N ARG A 185 12.11 -18.82 -40.83
CA ARG A 185 13.36 -18.21 -41.32
C ARG A 185 13.22 -16.70 -41.54
N LEU A 186 12.05 -16.22 -41.96
CA LEU A 186 11.78 -14.79 -42.10
C LEU A 186 11.73 -14.11 -40.74
N ILE A 187 11.00 -14.68 -39.78
CA ILE A 187 10.95 -14.20 -38.39
C ILE A 187 12.36 -14.14 -37.79
N ASP A 188 13.17 -15.20 -37.95
CA ASP A 188 14.54 -15.23 -37.45
C ASP A 188 15.42 -14.14 -38.07
N LYS A 189 15.19 -13.76 -39.33
CA LYS A 189 15.90 -12.65 -40.00
C LYS A 189 15.46 -11.31 -39.46
N GLU A 190 14.15 -11.08 -39.38
CA GLU A 190 13.59 -9.83 -38.85
C GLU A 190 14.03 -9.61 -37.39
N LEU A 191 14.03 -10.66 -36.57
CA LEU A 191 14.46 -10.59 -35.19
C LEU A 191 15.94 -10.20 -35.07
N LYS A 192 16.81 -10.79 -35.90
CA LYS A 192 18.23 -10.39 -35.98
C LYS A 192 18.42 -8.95 -36.43
N GLU A 193 17.62 -8.46 -37.37
CA GLU A 193 17.68 -7.06 -37.80
C GLU A 193 17.23 -6.10 -36.69
N GLN A 194 16.23 -6.48 -35.90
CA GLN A 194 15.80 -5.68 -34.74
C GLN A 194 16.83 -5.71 -33.62
N ASP A 195 17.40 -6.88 -33.32
CA ASP A 195 18.50 -7.01 -32.36
C ASP A 195 19.69 -6.13 -32.77
N PHE A 196 20.07 -6.15 -34.05
CA PHE A 196 21.13 -5.29 -34.57
C PHE A 196 20.79 -3.79 -34.42
N LYS A 197 19.55 -3.37 -34.70
CA LYS A 197 19.11 -1.98 -34.47
C LYS A 197 19.17 -1.62 -32.99
N LEU A 198 18.78 -2.52 -32.10
CA LEU A 198 18.83 -2.32 -30.65
C LEU A 198 20.27 -2.18 -30.17
N ASP A 199 21.17 -3.05 -30.63
CA ASP A 199 22.61 -3.00 -30.32
C ASP A 199 23.22 -1.67 -30.79
N MET A 200 22.87 -1.21 -31.99
CA MET A 200 23.29 0.11 -32.48
C MET A 200 22.76 1.25 -31.59
N MET A 201 21.50 1.20 -31.16
CA MET A 201 20.94 2.21 -30.25
C MET A 201 21.62 2.18 -28.88
N MET A 202 21.88 1.00 -28.32
CA MET A 202 22.62 0.86 -27.05
C MET A 202 24.06 1.37 -27.16
N GLU A 203 24.75 1.10 -28.27
CA GLU A 203 26.11 1.62 -28.48
C GLU A 203 26.10 3.15 -28.62
N GLN A 204 25.11 3.72 -29.30
CA GLN A 204 24.94 5.18 -29.36
C GLN A 204 24.68 5.78 -27.97
N GLU A 205 23.84 5.15 -27.14
CA GLU A 205 23.62 5.58 -25.76
C GLU A 205 24.89 5.46 -24.91
N ARG A 206 25.65 4.38 -25.08
CA ARG A 206 26.95 4.18 -24.42
C ARG A 206 27.93 5.29 -24.80
N GLN A 207 28.01 5.64 -26.09
CA GLN A 207 28.85 6.73 -26.57
C GLN A 207 28.40 8.09 -26.03
N LYS A 208 27.09 8.38 -26.01
CA LYS A 208 26.54 9.59 -25.39
C LYS A 208 26.86 9.65 -23.90
N GLY A 209 26.76 8.53 -23.18
CA GLY A 209 27.13 8.41 -21.77
C GLY A 209 28.61 8.71 -21.52
N LEU A 210 29.51 8.14 -22.33
CA LEU A 210 30.94 8.43 -22.29
C LEU A 210 31.23 9.90 -22.57
N GLN A 211 30.60 10.48 -23.60
CA GLN A 211 30.76 11.89 -23.95
C GLN A 211 30.25 12.82 -22.82
N ALA A 212 29.14 12.48 -22.18
CA ALA A 212 28.62 13.21 -21.03
C ALA A 212 29.59 13.16 -19.83
N GLU A 213 30.17 12.00 -19.54
CA GLU A 213 31.20 11.84 -18.50
C GLU A 213 32.49 12.60 -18.83
N GLU A 214 32.93 12.58 -20.09
CA GLU A 214 34.09 13.37 -20.53
C GLU A 214 33.83 14.87 -20.37
N ASN A 215 32.64 15.35 -20.73
CA ASN A 215 32.23 16.73 -20.55
C ASN A 215 32.18 17.13 -19.06
N ARG A 216 31.69 16.23 -18.18
CA ARG A 216 31.75 16.44 -16.72
C ARG A 216 33.18 16.53 -16.21
N LYS A 217 34.07 15.65 -16.68
CA LYS A 217 35.51 15.70 -16.34
C LYS A 217 36.16 16.98 -16.83
N LYS A 218 35.85 17.46 -18.04
CA LYS A 218 36.34 18.74 -18.59
C LYS A 218 35.89 19.91 -17.70
N LYS A 219 34.60 20.01 -17.39
CA LYS A 219 34.08 21.04 -16.47
C LYS A 219 34.75 21.02 -15.10
N ARG A 220 34.98 19.82 -14.54
CA ARG A 220 35.69 19.68 -13.26
C ARG A 220 37.16 20.12 -13.34
N ARG A 221 37.84 19.82 -14.46
CA ARG A 221 39.21 20.30 -14.71
C ARG A 221 39.24 21.83 -14.83
N GLU A 222 38.30 22.44 -15.55
CA GLU A 222 38.18 23.89 -15.67
C GLU A 222 37.93 24.56 -14.31
N LEU A 223 37.02 24.01 -13.50
CA LEU A 223 36.75 24.51 -12.15
C LEU A 223 38.00 24.41 -11.26
N ASN A 224 38.69 23.27 -11.29
CA ASN A 224 39.93 23.08 -10.55
C ASN A 224 41.00 24.08 -11.01
N LEU A 225 41.13 24.34 -12.31
CA LEU A 225 42.09 25.31 -12.84
C LEU A 225 41.77 26.72 -12.35
N ARG A 226 40.49 27.12 -12.37
CA ARG A 226 40.03 28.41 -11.81
C ARG A 226 40.37 28.50 -10.32
N HIS A 227 40.09 27.46 -9.56
CA HIS A 227 40.39 27.42 -8.14
C HIS A 227 41.91 27.50 -7.86
N VAL A 228 42.74 26.78 -8.61
CA VAL A 228 44.21 26.87 -8.52
C VAL A 228 44.69 28.29 -8.83
N ASN A 229 44.10 28.95 -9.83
CA ASN A 229 44.44 30.33 -10.18
C ASN A 229 44.04 31.32 -9.08
N GLU A 230 42.84 31.16 -8.49
CA GLU A 230 42.36 31.97 -7.36
C GLU A 230 43.29 31.81 -6.14
N VAL A 231 43.65 30.57 -5.78
CA VAL A 231 44.59 30.31 -4.67
C VAL A 231 45.97 30.90 -4.98
N SER A 232 46.44 30.76 -6.22
CA SER A 232 47.71 31.35 -6.65
C SER A 232 47.68 32.89 -6.63
N GLN A 233 46.51 33.50 -6.84
CA GLN A 233 46.32 34.94 -6.67
C GLN A 233 46.33 35.32 -5.19
N GLN A 234 45.62 34.58 -4.33
CA GLN A 234 45.65 34.80 -2.88
C GLN A 234 47.06 34.68 -2.28
N ILE A 235 47.86 33.72 -2.74
CA ILE A 235 49.26 33.59 -2.31
C ILE A 235 50.07 34.83 -2.71
N ARG A 236 49.91 35.31 -3.94
CA ARG A 236 50.57 36.53 -4.41
C ARG A 236 50.12 37.75 -3.60
N ASP A 237 48.82 37.90 -3.35
CA ASP A 237 48.28 39.02 -2.56
C ASP A 237 48.82 39.00 -1.13
N ASN A 238 48.91 37.81 -0.51
CA ASN A 238 49.52 37.65 0.82
C ASN A 238 51.02 37.97 0.83
N GLU A 239 51.75 37.64 -0.24
CA GLU A 239 53.16 37.96 -0.38
C GLU A 239 53.36 39.48 -0.53
N VAL A 240 52.54 40.14 -1.34
CA VAL A 240 52.53 41.61 -1.46
C VAL A 240 52.22 42.25 -0.10
N GLN A 241 51.19 41.77 0.61
CA GLN A 241 50.83 42.28 1.93
C GLN A 241 51.99 42.14 2.93
N ARG A 242 52.67 40.98 2.93
CA ARG A 242 53.86 40.76 3.76
C ARG A 242 54.98 41.75 3.43
N ASN A 243 55.19 42.05 2.15
CA ASN A 243 56.20 43.03 1.71
C ASN A 243 55.83 44.44 2.18
N VAL A 244 54.56 44.85 2.05
CA VAL A 244 54.08 46.14 2.55
C VAL A 244 54.26 46.27 4.07
N GLU A 245 53.93 45.22 4.84
CA GLU A 245 54.15 45.22 6.29
C GLU A 245 55.65 45.30 6.64
N PHE A 246 56.51 44.66 5.85
CA PHE A 246 57.95 44.75 6.01
C PHE A 246 58.45 46.17 5.73
N GLU A 247 57.99 46.81 4.65
CA GLU A 247 58.29 48.21 4.34
C GLU A 247 57.83 49.15 5.45
N HIS A 248 56.61 48.99 5.96
CA HIS A 248 56.10 49.79 7.08
C HIS A 248 56.98 49.67 8.33
N LYS A 249 57.39 48.45 8.69
CA LYS A 249 58.32 48.22 9.81
C LYS A 249 59.69 48.87 9.58
N GLN A 250 60.19 48.86 8.35
CA GLN A 250 61.44 49.55 8.00
C GLN A 250 61.26 51.06 8.15
N GLU A 251 60.17 51.63 7.64
CA GLU A 251 59.87 53.06 7.79
C GLU A 251 59.76 53.45 9.27
N GLU A 252 59.01 52.70 10.08
CA GLU A 252 58.94 52.90 11.54
C GLU A 252 60.32 52.84 12.19
N SER A 253 61.14 51.84 11.86
CA SER A 253 62.50 51.71 12.37
C SER A 253 63.38 52.91 12.00
N THR A 254 63.31 53.38 10.74
CA THR A 254 64.05 54.58 10.31
C THR A 254 63.54 55.84 11.00
N ASN A 255 62.24 55.96 11.25
CA ASN A 255 61.65 57.08 11.95
C ASN A 255 62.04 57.11 13.43
N ILE A 256 62.05 55.95 14.09
CA ILE A 256 62.56 55.80 15.46
C ILE A 256 64.05 56.16 15.51
N SER A 257 64.85 55.68 14.55
CA SER A 257 66.27 56.02 14.46
C SER A 257 66.51 57.52 14.28
N LYS A 258 65.76 58.17 13.37
CA LYS A 258 65.81 59.63 13.17
C LYS A 258 65.42 60.38 14.44
N ALA A 259 64.37 59.94 15.14
CA ALA A 259 63.94 60.52 16.41
C ALA A 259 65.01 60.38 17.49
N LEU A 260 65.67 59.22 17.59
CA LEU A 260 66.78 58.97 18.51
C LEU A 260 67.96 59.91 18.22
N ILE A 261 68.34 60.06 16.94
CA ILE A 261 69.42 60.98 16.52
C ILE A 261 69.05 62.43 16.84
N ALA A 262 67.79 62.83 16.66
CA ALA A 262 67.32 64.18 17.03
C ALA A 262 67.40 64.41 18.55
N MET A 263 66.94 63.44 19.36
CA MET A 263 67.07 63.48 20.82
C MET A 263 68.53 63.61 21.26
N GLN A 264 69.43 62.79 20.69
CA GLN A 264 70.87 62.87 21.00
C GLN A 264 71.47 64.23 20.63
N ARG A 265 71.06 64.82 19.49
CA ARG A 265 71.50 66.18 19.11
C ARG A 265 71.01 67.23 20.08
N ASP A 266 69.77 67.14 20.55
CA ASP A 266 69.23 68.10 21.52
C ASP A 266 69.82 67.92 22.92
N GLU A 267 70.17 66.69 23.31
CA GLU A 267 70.96 66.43 24.52
C GLU A 267 72.35 67.06 24.43
N LEU A 268 73.05 66.90 23.30
CA LEU A 268 74.35 67.53 23.06
C LEU A 268 74.25 69.06 23.14
N LYS A 269 73.24 69.67 22.51
CA LYS A 269 73.00 71.12 22.62
C LYS A 269 72.78 71.56 24.06
N LYS A 270 71.97 70.83 24.84
CA LYS A 270 71.75 71.11 26.27
C LYS A 270 73.04 71.00 27.08
N ILE A 271 73.91 70.03 26.76
CA ILE A 271 75.23 69.89 27.40
C ILE A 271 76.11 71.10 27.05
N ASP A 272 76.13 71.53 25.79
CA ASP A 272 76.91 72.68 25.35
C ASP A 272 76.38 74.00 25.93
N GLU A 273 75.07 74.18 26.02
CA GLU A 273 74.44 75.32 26.70
C GLU A 273 74.81 75.34 28.19
N LYS A 274 74.75 74.20 28.88
CA LYS A 274 75.21 74.08 30.27
C LYS A 274 76.69 74.42 30.40
N ARG A 275 77.55 73.98 29.47
CA ARG A 275 78.99 74.32 29.47
C ARG A 275 79.20 75.83 29.27
N LYS A 276 78.47 76.47 28.36
CA LYS A 276 78.50 77.92 28.17
C LYS A 276 78.04 78.67 29.41
N GLN A 277 76.93 78.24 30.02
CA GLN A 277 76.46 78.81 31.29
C GLN A 277 77.50 78.63 32.41
N GLN A 278 78.13 77.46 32.51
CA GLN A 278 79.24 77.22 33.46
C GLN A 278 80.43 78.16 33.19
N GLN A 279 80.78 78.41 31.93
CA GLN A 279 81.84 79.35 31.58
C GLN A 279 81.49 80.79 31.97
N ILE A 280 80.27 81.26 31.68
CA ILE A 280 79.80 82.59 32.06
C ILE A 280 79.85 82.76 33.58
N VAL A 281 79.31 81.79 34.34
CA VAL A 281 79.35 81.82 35.81
C VAL A 281 80.80 81.80 36.32
N LYS A 282 81.70 81.06 35.67
CA LYS A 282 83.13 81.04 36.02
C LYS A 282 83.79 82.39 35.78
N GLU A 283 83.49 83.05 34.66
CA GLU A 283 83.99 84.40 34.34
C GLU A 283 83.45 85.46 35.32
N GLU A 284 82.16 85.39 35.67
CA GLU A 284 81.55 86.23 36.71
C GLU A 284 82.23 86.01 38.06
N PHE A 285 82.53 84.75 38.41
CA PHE A 285 83.24 84.42 39.65
C PHE A 285 84.68 84.97 39.65
N TYR A 286 85.40 84.90 38.52
CA TYR A 286 86.73 85.51 38.40
C TYR A 286 86.68 87.02 38.53
N LYS A 287 85.73 87.70 37.86
CA LYS A 287 85.53 89.16 37.98
C LYS A 287 85.20 89.57 39.41
N ALA A 288 84.32 88.82 40.09
CA ALA A 288 84.01 89.06 41.50
C ALA A 288 85.23 88.83 42.40
N ASN A 289 86.02 87.79 42.15
CA ASN A 289 87.24 87.52 42.92
C ASN A 289 88.32 88.58 42.68
N GLU A 290 88.49 89.06 41.45
CA GLU A 290 89.34 90.20 41.13
C GLU A 290 88.87 91.46 41.87
N ALA A 291 87.57 91.77 41.87
CA ALA A 291 87.01 92.88 42.62
C ALA A 291 87.27 92.75 44.14
N ILE A 292 87.16 91.54 44.70
CA ILE A 292 87.51 91.26 46.11
C ILE A 292 89.00 91.50 46.37
N VAL A 293 89.88 91.07 45.47
CA VAL A 293 91.33 91.31 45.59
C VAL A 293 91.64 92.80 45.54
N GLN A 294 91.05 93.54 44.60
CA GLN A 294 91.21 95.00 44.50
C GLN A 294 90.68 95.69 45.76
N TYR A 295 89.51 95.29 46.27
CA TYR A 295 88.97 95.82 47.52
C TYR A 295 89.91 95.56 48.71
N LYS A 296 90.52 94.37 48.80
CA LYS A 296 91.52 94.05 49.83
C LYS A 296 92.80 94.89 49.70
N ILE A 297 93.22 95.26 48.49
CA ILE A 297 94.37 96.15 48.28
C ILE A 297 94.04 97.57 48.73
N VAL A 298 92.85 98.09 48.35
CA VAL A 298 92.37 99.39 48.81
C VAL A 298 92.25 99.43 50.33
N GLN A 299 91.66 98.40 50.94
CA GLN A 299 91.56 98.28 52.39
C GLN A 299 92.93 98.27 53.08
N LYS A 300 93.93 97.59 52.52
CA LYS A 300 95.31 97.63 53.04
C LYS A 300 95.95 99.00 52.93
N GLU A 301 95.70 99.74 51.85
CA GLU A 301 96.23 101.10 51.68
C GLU A 301 95.52 102.09 52.61
N GLU A 302 94.21 101.93 52.83
CA GLU A 302 93.44 102.67 53.83
C GLU A 302 93.93 102.37 55.25
N GLU A 303 94.16 101.10 55.59
CA GLU A 303 94.78 100.70 56.86
C GLU A 303 96.20 101.29 57.00
N ARG A 304 96.98 101.36 55.92
CA ARG A 304 98.31 101.99 55.93
C ARG A 304 98.23 103.50 56.19
N ILE A 305 97.29 104.20 55.54
CA ILE A 305 97.05 105.64 55.74
C ILE A 305 96.50 105.91 57.16
N ALA A 306 95.58 105.07 57.64
CA ALA A 306 95.05 105.13 58.99
C ALA A 306 96.15 104.87 60.01
N ASN A 307 97.03 103.88 59.79
CA ASN A 307 98.16 103.59 60.66
C ASN A 307 99.20 104.72 60.68
N LEU A 308 99.47 105.37 59.55
CA LEU A 308 100.33 106.57 59.52
C LEU A 308 99.70 107.75 60.26
N ARG A 309 98.38 107.97 60.12
CA ARG A 309 97.63 108.97 60.91
C ARG A 309 97.60 108.64 62.40
N ILE A 310 97.46 107.36 62.75
CA ILE A 310 97.55 106.87 64.13
C ILE A 310 98.96 107.07 64.65
N GLN A 311 100.02 106.79 63.88
CA GLN A 311 101.40 107.02 64.32
C GLN A 311 101.69 108.51 64.53
N GLU A 312 101.23 109.40 63.65
CA GLU A 312 101.38 110.85 63.86
C GLU A 312 100.56 111.37 65.05
N TYR A 313 99.36 110.83 65.26
CA TYR A 313 98.52 111.14 66.41
C TYR A 313 99.13 110.60 67.71
N MET A 314 99.64 109.36 67.71
CA MET A 314 100.29 108.68 68.84
C MET A 314 101.64 109.32 69.17
N ARG A 315 102.40 109.83 68.20
CA ARG A 315 103.62 110.61 68.49
C ARG A 315 103.29 111.91 69.23
N LYS A 316 102.26 112.64 68.74
CA LYS A 316 101.78 113.90 69.36
C LYS A 316 101.00 113.69 70.66
N LYS A 317 100.51 112.48 70.91
CA LYS A 317 99.79 112.07 72.13
C LYS A 317 100.74 111.49 73.17
N ALA A 318 101.73 110.67 72.79
CA ALA A 318 102.75 110.13 73.68
C ALA A 318 103.64 111.24 74.28
N GLU A 319 103.95 112.31 73.56
CA GLU A 319 104.62 113.49 74.14
C GLU A 319 103.76 114.25 75.17
N ARG A 320 102.42 114.14 75.09
CA ARG A 320 101.47 114.75 76.04
C ARG A 320 101.09 113.82 77.19
N GLU A 321 101.03 112.52 76.95
CA GLU A 321 100.70 111.48 77.92
C GLU A 321 101.93 111.05 78.73
N ALA A 322 103.16 111.04 78.19
CA ALA A 322 104.36 110.83 79.01
C ALA A 322 104.54 111.92 80.10
N ALA A 323 104.01 113.12 79.88
CA ALA A 323 103.98 114.19 80.87
C ALA A 323 102.83 114.06 81.90
N TYR A 324 101.81 113.23 81.62
CA TYR A 324 100.60 113.06 82.45
C TYR A 324 100.53 111.66 83.12
N ASP A 325 101.16 110.65 82.53
CA ASP A 325 101.17 109.24 82.96
C ASP A 325 102.12 109.01 84.14
N ALA A 326 103.20 109.80 84.26
CA ALA A 326 104.01 109.82 85.49
C ALA A 326 103.19 110.27 86.73
N GLU A 327 102.08 111.00 86.51
CA GLU A 327 101.23 111.54 87.57
C GLU A 327 99.98 110.68 87.84
N MET A 328 99.50 109.91 86.84
CA MET A 328 98.28 109.10 86.93
C MET A 328 98.49 107.58 87.10
N GLU A 329 99.70 107.04 86.85
CA GLU A 329 100.01 105.60 87.05
C GLU A 329 99.92 105.16 88.53
N ARG A 330 99.97 106.09 89.49
CA ARG A 330 99.73 105.78 90.91
C ARG A 330 98.25 105.61 91.28
N ILE A 331 97.32 106.04 90.42
CA ILE A 331 95.88 106.12 90.74
C ILE A 331 95.04 105.11 89.93
N LYS A 332 95.52 104.64 88.76
CA LYS A 332 94.78 103.72 87.86
C LYS A 332 94.93 102.22 88.16
N HIS A 333 95.89 101.80 88.99
CA HIS A 333 96.06 100.38 89.34
C HIS A 333 94.93 99.84 90.25
N GLU A 334 94.23 100.72 90.98
CA GLU A 334 93.18 100.33 91.93
C GLU A 334 91.76 100.17 91.34
N LYS A 335 91.49 100.60 90.10
CA LYS A 335 90.10 100.66 89.57
C LYS A 335 89.79 99.79 88.34
N ASN A 336 90.76 99.02 87.82
CA ASN A 336 90.60 98.27 86.57
C ASN A 336 90.36 96.75 86.72
N LEU A 337 90.12 96.25 87.94
CA LEU A 337 89.67 94.86 88.16
C LEU A 337 88.14 94.68 88.04
N GLU A 338 87.36 95.77 88.04
CA GLU A 338 85.89 95.70 88.18
C GLU A 338 85.11 95.78 86.84
N ILE A 339 85.76 96.07 85.71
CA ILE A 339 85.09 96.29 84.40
C ILE A 339 85.35 95.14 83.40
N ALA A 340 85.85 93.99 83.85
CA ALA A 340 85.91 92.76 83.05
C ALA A 340 84.60 91.92 83.10
N ARG A 341 83.61 92.34 83.90
CA ARG A 341 82.40 91.57 84.21
C ARG A 341 81.21 91.82 83.26
N ILE A 342 81.23 92.92 82.49
CA ILE A 342 80.05 93.41 81.74
C ILE A 342 80.00 92.92 80.28
N GLN A 343 81.09 92.35 79.75
CA GLN A 343 81.14 91.83 78.38
C GLN A 343 80.70 90.35 78.24
N ALA A 344 80.43 89.65 79.35
CA ALA A 344 79.87 88.28 79.34
C ALA A 344 78.32 88.25 79.18
N GLN A 345 77.67 89.41 79.07
CA GLN A 345 76.21 89.55 79.12
C GLN A 345 75.53 89.70 77.75
N GLN A 346 76.27 89.61 76.64
CA GLN A 346 75.72 89.71 75.27
C GLN A 346 75.65 88.37 74.51
N GLN A 347 76.02 87.25 75.15
CA GLN A 347 76.06 85.93 74.50
C GLN A 347 74.83 85.04 74.78
N ARG A 348 73.78 85.57 75.43
CA ARG A 348 72.57 84.80 75.81
C ARG A 348 71.32 85.10 74.97
N SER A 349 71.32 86.14 74.14
CA SER A 349 70.15 86.44 73.29
C SER A 349 70.10 85.63 71.99
N MET A 350 71.20 84.97 71.60
CA MET A 350 71.26 84.12 70.41
C MET A 350 70.85 82.66 70.66
N ASP A 351 70.83 82.20 71.92
CA ASP A 351 70.53 80.79 72.27
C ASP A 351 69.03 80.50 72.51
N VAL A 352 68.20 81.54 72.69
CA VAL A 352 66.76 81.38 72.99
C VAL A 352 65.92 81.16 71.72
N GLN A 353 66.40 81.61 70.55
CA GLN A 353 65.70 81.39 69.27
C GLN A 353 65.99 80.01 68.67
N ALA A 354 67.20 79.46 68.89
CA ALA A 354 67.57 78.12 68.41
C ALA A 354 66.78 76.98 69.10
N LEU A 355 66.42 77.12 70.37
CA LEU A 355 65.67 76.11 71.13
C LEU A 355 64.18 76.03 70.76
N ASN A 356 63.56 77.13 70.32
CA ASN A 356 62.16 77.14 69.91
C ASN A 356 61.94 76.54 68.51
N ASP A 357 62.92 76.68 67.60
CA ASP A 357 62.87 76.08 66.26
C ASP A 357 63.11 74.55 66.31
N GLU A 358 63.92 74.08 67.25
CA GLU A 358 64.19 72.65 67.47
C GLU A 358 62.96 71.91 68.05
N LEU A 359 62.19 72.55 68.93
CA LEU A 359 60.96 71.99 69.50
C LEU A 359 59.80 71.94 68.48
N ASN A 360 59.70 72.92 67.57
CA ASN A 360 58.69 72.93 66.50
C ASN A 360 59.01 71.91 65.40
N ALA A 361 60.29 71.71 65.06
CA ALA A 361 60.71 70.71 64.07
C ALA A 361 60.36 69.27 64.51
N GLN A 362 60.52 68.96 65.80
CA GLN A 362 60.18 67.64 66.35
C GLN A 362 58.67 67.36 66.36
N ARG A 363 57.82 68.37 66.64
CA ARG A 363 56.35 68.22 66.57
C ARG A 363 55.84 68.00 65.14
N ILE A 364 56.40 68.72 64.16
CA ILE A 364 56.04 68.56 62.74
C ILE A 364 56.48 67.18 62.21
N GLN A 365 57.66 66.69 62.61
CA GLN A 365 58.12 65.34 62.27
C GLN A 365 57.22 64.26 62.87
N GLU A 366 56.79 64.40 64.13
CA GLU A 366 55.87 63.44 64.76
C GLU A 366 54.46 63.45 64.14
N GLU A 367 53.91 64.60 63.75
CA GLU A 367 52.61 64.67 63.06
C GLU A 367 52.68 64.07 61.65
N TYR A 368 53.76 64.33 60.90
CA TYR A 368 54.00 63.69 59.60
C TYR A 368 54.14 62.17 59.75
N GLU A 369 54.86 61.68 60.76
CA GLU A 369 54.97 60.24 61.01
C GLU A 369 53.63 59.60 61.41
N ARG A 370 52.79 60.27 62.20
CA ARG A 370 51.45 59.77 62.54
C ARG A 370 50.56 59.67 61.31
N ILE A 371 50.50 60.73 60.50
CA ILE A 371 49.72 60.76 59.25
C ILE A 371 50.26 59.71 58.27
N TRP A 372 51.58 59.54 58.19
CA TRP A 372 52.19 58.52 57.33
C TRP A 372 51.86 57.09 57.80
N ARG A 373 51.95 56.79 59.10
CA ARG A 373 51.58 55.48 59.65
C ARG A 373 50.07 55.21 59.55
N GLU A 374 49.22 56.23 59.62
CA GLU A 374 47.78 56.09 59.36
C GLU A 374 47.49 55.85 57.88
N LYS A 375 48.19 56.54 56.97
CA LYS A 375 48.06 56.35 55.53
C LYS A 375 48.56 54.98 55.08
N GLU A 376 49.68 54.50 55.60
CA GLU A 376 50.18 53.13 55.35
C GLU A 376 49.21 52.08 55.91
N ARG A 377 48.70 52.25 57.14
CA ARG A 377 47.67 51.35 57.69
C ARG A 377 46.39 51.35 56.86
N ALA A 378 45.92 52.51 56.41
CA ALA A 378 44.73 52.62 55.57
C ALA A 378 44.96 51.96 54.19
N ASN A 379 46.13 52.16 53.57
CA ASN A 379 46.50 51.52 52.31
C ASN A 379 46.63 50.00 52.47
N ALA A 380 47.22 49.52 53.57
CA ALA A 380 47.33 48.09 53.86
C ALA A 380 45.95 47.45 54.08
N ILE A 381 45.05 48.11 54.81
CA ILE A 381 43.66 47.66 55.00
C ILE A 381 42.90 47.64 53.67
N LYS A 382 43.06 48.69 52.84
CA LYS A 382 42.43 48.75 51.52
C LYS A 382 42.93 47.62 50.61
N ARG A 383 44.24 47.40 50.52
CA ARG A 383 44.83 46.29 49.76
C ARG A 383 44.34 44.93 50.27
N LYS A 384 44.22 44.75 51.58
CA LYS A 384 43.69 43.52 52.16
C LYS A 384 42.23 43.29 51.76
N LYS A 385 41.38 44.33 51.83
CA LYS A 385 39.98 44.26 51.37
C LYS A 385 39.87 43.97 49.89
N ASP A 386 40.64 44.68 49.05
CA ASP A 386 40.65 44.46 47.60
C ASP A 386 41.08 43.02 47.27
N LEU A 387 42.06 42.45 47.99
CA LEU A 387 42.46 41.05 47.84
C LEU A 387 41.37 40.07 48.31
N GLU A 388 40.73 40.32 49.45
CA GLU A 388 39.62 39.49 49.96
C GLU A 388 38.43 39.50 48.98
N ASP A 389 38.12 40.64 48.37
CA ASP A 389 37.03 40.75 47.41
C ASP A 389 37.40 40.09 46.06
N LEU A 390 38.65 40.21 45.60
CA LEU A 390 39.14 39.45 44.43
C LEU A 390 39.10 37.94 44.66
N LEU A 391 39.40 37.46 45.86
CA LEU A 391 39.30 36.03 46.21
C LEU A 391 37.85 35.56 46.19
N LYS A 392 36.92 36.33 46.78
CA LYS A 392 35.47 36.00 46.74
C LYS A 392 34.92 35.98 45.32
N GLU A 393 35.30 36.93 44.46
CA GLU A 393 34.86 36.94 43.06
C GLU A 393 35.46 35.78 42.26
N ARG A 394 36.71 35.38 42.53
CA ARG A 394 37.28 34.15 41.96
C ARG A 394 36.55 32.90 42.42
N GLU A 395 36.19 32.80 43.71
CA GLU A 395 35.41 31.68 44.23
C GLU A 395 34.04 31.60 43.56
N LYS A 396 33.32 32.73 43.42
CA LYS A 396 32.06 32.80 42.66
C LYS A 396 32.23 32.38 41.21
N GLN A 397 33.28 32.86 40.54
CA GLN A 397 33.57 32.48 39.16
C GLN A 397 33.80 30.96 39.03
N VAL A 398 34.54 30.36 39.97
CA VAL A 398 34.77 28.91 40.00
C VAL A 398 33.46 28.16 40.28
N GLU A 399 32.61 28.64 41.19
CA GLU A 399 31.31 28.05 41.45
C GLU A 399 30.36 28.13 40.24
N ASP A 400 30.35 29.25 39.53
CA ASP A 400 29.50 29.43 38.36
C ASP A 400 29.98 28.58 37.19
N ILE A 401 31.31 28.42 37.01
CA ILE A 401 31.87 27.44 36.08
C ILE A 401 31.43 26.02 36.46
N LYS A 402 31.52 25.63 37.74
CA LYS A 402 31.07 24.31 38.21
C LYS A 402 29.57 24.08 37.97
N LYS A 403 28.73 25.10 38.21
CA LYS A 403 27.29 25.03 37.93
C LYS A 403 27.01 24.88 36.43
N SER A 404 27.70 25.66 35.60
CA SER A 404 27.58 25.57 34.14
C SER A 404 27.98 24.18 33.63
N GLN A 405 29.10 23.64 34.10
CA GLN A 405 29.57 22.29 33.76
C GLN A 405 28.58 21.22 34.22
N ALA A 406 28.01 21.34 35.42
CA ALA A 406 27.00 20.42 35.92
C ALA A 406 25.73 20.43 35.06
N LEU A 407 25.29 21.63 34.61
CA LEU A 407 24.14 21.76 33.71
C LEU A 407 24.41 21.15 32.33
N GLU A 408 25.62 21.31 31.80
CA GLU A 408 26.04 20.72 30.52
C GLU A 408 26.09 19.18 30.61
N ILE A 409 26.67 18.63 31.68
CA ILE A 409 26.68 17.19 31.93
C ILE A 409 25.26 16.62 32.05
N GLU A 410 24.35 17.31 32.74
CA GLU A 410 22.95 16.87 32.84
C GLU A 410 22.22 16.98 31.49
N ARG A 411 22.47 18.01 30.68
CA ARG A 411 21.95 18.10 29.31
C ARG A 411 22.43 16.92 28.47
N ASP A 412 23.74 16.68 28.43
CA ASP A 412 24.34 15.56 27.71
C ASP A 412 23.78 14.22 28.17
N ARG A 413 23.58 14.05 29.48
CA ARG A 413 22.95 12.85 30.06
C ARG A 413 21.51 12.69 29.60
N THR A 414 20.72 13.75 29.56
CA THR A 414 19.33 13.69 29.08
C THR A 414 19.26 13.38 27.59
N GLU A 415 20.13 13.97 26.78
CA GLU A 415 20.23 13.70 25.34
C GLU A 415 20.68 12.27 25.08
N PHE A 416 21.70 11.80 25.79
CA PHE A 416 22.16 10.42 25.73
C PHE A 416 21.05 9.43 26.10
N ASN A 417 20.33 9.68 27.20
CA ASN A 417 19.21 8.84 27.62
C ASN A 417 18.07 8.85 26.60
N HIS A 418 17.79 10.00 25.97
CA HIS A 418 16.80 10.12 24.92
C HIS A 418 17.20 9.30 23.68
N ILE A 419 18.45 9.45 23.21
CA ILE A 419 19.01 8.67 22.11
C ILE A 419 18.96 7.17 22.42
N ALA A 420 19.36 6.77 23.64
CA ALA A 420 19.31 5.38 24.07
C ALA A 420 17.88 4.82 24.09
N ALA A 421 16.89 5.61 24.52
CA ALA A 421 15.48 5.24 24.49
C ALA A 421 14.97 5.05 23.05
N VAL A 422 15.29 5.97 22.15
CA VAL A 422 14.94 5.86 20.71
C VAL A 422 15.60 4.64 20.09
N GLN A 423 16.88 4.38 20.38
CA GLN A 423 17.58 3.19 19.88
C GLN A 423 16.95 1.89 20.39
N ARG A 424 16.55 1.82 21.67
CA ARG A 424 15.80 0.67 22.21
C ARG A 424 14.46 0.46 21.49
N GLN A 425 13.70 1.53 21.25
CA GLN A 425 12.43 1.45 20.51
C GLN A 425 12.65 0.97 19.08
N LEU A 426 13.66 1.49 18.38
CA LEU A 426 14.00 1.04 17.03
C LEU A 426 14.38 -0.45 17.00
N PHE A 427 15.17 -0.88 17.99
CA PHE A 427 15.55 -2.29 18.14
C PHE A 427 14.32 -3.19 18.38
N GLU A 428 13.40 -2.77 19.25
CA GLU A 428 12.16 -3.51 19.50
C GLU A 428 11.28 -3.61 18.25
N ILE A 429 11.14 -2.52 17.48
CA ILE A 429 10.43 -2.51 16.20
C ILE A 429 11.08 -3.47 15.20
N GLU A 430 12.41 -3.46 15.10
CA GLU A 430 13.15 -4.37 14.20
C GLU A 430 12.98 -5.83 14.61
N LEU A 431 13.05 -6.12 15.92
CA LEU A 431 12.83 -7.45 16.48
C LEU A 431 11.38 -7.92 16.19
N GLU A 432 10.40 -7.05 16.32
CA GLU A 432 9.01 -7.36 16.02
C GLU A 432 8.80 -7.64 14.51
N LYS A 433 9.42 -6.84 13.64
CA LYS A 433 9.45 -7.09 12.18
C LYS A 433 10.08 -8.45 11.86
N LYS A 434 11.20 -8.80 12.50
CA LYS A 434 11.84 -10.13 12.36
C LYS A 434 10.91 -11.25 12.83
N ARG A 435 10.22 -11.08 13.97
CA ARG A 435 9.22 -12.05 14.47
C ARG A 435 8.05 -12.21 13.50
N LYS A 436 7.50 -11.12 12.95
CA LYS A 436 6.42 -11.14 11.95
C LYS A 436 6.87 -11.87 10.68
N ARG A 437 8.07 -11.59 10.16
CA ARG A 437 8.67 -12.32 9.03
C ARG A 437 8.81 -13.81 9.32
N LYS A 438 9.37 -14.18 10.48
CA LYS A 438 9.49 -15.60 10.88
C LYS A 438 8.13 -16.29 10.96
N ARG A 439 7.11 -15.63 11.52
CA ARG A 439 5.73 -16.16 11.56
C ARG A 439 5.14 -16.33 10.16
N ALA A 440 5.33 -15.36 9.28
CA ALA A 440 4.88 -15.44 7.88
C ALA A 440 5.57 -16.59 7.14
N ASN A 441 6.89 -16.74 7.28
CA ASN A 441 7.63 -17.85 6.71
C ASN A 441 7.15 -19.20 7.24
N MET A 442 6.89 -19.31 8.56
CA MET A 442 6.35 -20.55 9.14
C MET A 442 4.95 -20.87 8.61
N LYS A 443 4.09 -19.86 8.38
CA LYS A 443 2.78 -20.07 7.74
C LYS A 443 2.95 -20.55 6.31
N HIS A 444 3.79 -19.87 5.53
CA HIS A 444 4.08 -20.25 4.16
C HIS A 444 4.66 -21.68 4.04
N CYS A 445 5.59 -22.06 4.93
CA CYS A 445 6.11 -23.43 4.97
C CYS A 445 5.01 -24.45 5.30
N LYS A 446 4.08 -24.14 6.21
CA LYS A 446 2.94 -25.02 6.52
C LYS A 446 1.99 -25.16 5.33
N GLU A 447 1.69 -24.06 4.66
CA GLU A 447 0.86 -24.06 3.44
C GLU A 447 1.53 -24.87 2.32
N LEU A 448 2.84 -24.74 2.14
CA LEU A 448 3.60 -25.53 1.18
C LEU A 448 3.56 -27.02 1.51
N LEU A 449 3.75 -27.39 2.79
CA LEU A 449 3.63 -28.78 3.24
C LEU A 449 2.22 -29.34 3.02
N GLN A 450 1.18 -28.53 3.27
CA GLN A 450 -0.21 -28.91 2.97
C GLN A 450 -0.41 -29.15 1.48
N GLN A 451 0.08 -28.24 0.62
CA GLN A 451 -0.01 -28.40 -0.84
C GLN A 451 0.74 -29.65 -1.35
N ILE A 452 1.90 -29.95 -0.78
CA ILE A 452 2.66 -31.17 -1.11
C ILE A 452 1.85 -32.40 -0.69
N ASN A 453 1.31 -32.41 0.53
CA ASN A 453 0.49 -33.52 1.02
C ASN A 453 -0.77 -33.71 0.17
N GLU A 454 -1.48 -32.63 -0.19
CA GLU A 454 -2.66 -32.69 -1.07
C GLU A 454 -2.30 -33.22 -2.46
N LYS A 455 -1.17 -32.79 -3.04
CA LYS A 455 -0.71 -33.32 -4.33
C LYS A 455 -0.35 -34.80 -4.25
N GLU A 456 0.31 -35.24 -3.19
CA GLU A 456 0.63 -36.64 -2.97
C GLU A 456 -0.65 -37.47 -2.76
N LEU A 457 -1.62 -36.98 -1.98
CA LEU A 457 -2.93 -37.64 -1.84
C LEU A 457 -3.65 -37.77 -3.18
N ASN A 458 -3.74 -36.70 -3.97
CA ASN A 458 -4.34 -36.73 -5.30
C ASN A 458 -3.62 -37.71 -6.24
N ARG A 459 -2.28 -37.80 -6.14
CA ARG A 459 -1.48 -38.76 -6.91
C ARG A 459 -1.79 -40.21 -6.51
N ILE A 460 -1.90 -40.48 -5.21
CA ILE A 460 -2.28 -41.80 -4.67
C ILE A 460 -3.70 -42.15 -5.12
N GLU A 461 -4.64 -41.21 -5.04
CA GLU A 461 -6.04 -41.42 -5.48
C GLU A 461 -6.12 -41.71 -6.98
N LEU A 462 -5.41 -40.95 -7.82
CA LEU A 462 -5.35 -41.22 -9.25
C LEU A 462 -4.77 -42.62 -9.54
N GLN A 463 -3.76 -43.03 -8.79
CA GLN A 463 -3.19 -44.37 -8.92
C GLN A 463 -4.16 -45.46 -8.48
N ARG A 464 -4.94 -45.23 -7.41
CA ARG A 464 -6.03 -46.13 -6.99
C ARG A 464 -7.11 -46.23 -8.06
N GLN A 465 -7.58 -45.11 -8.61
CA GLN A 465 -8.57 -45.09 -9.69
C GLN A 465 -8.10 -45.89 -10.91
N LYS A 466 -6.84 -45.72 -11.34
CA LYS A 466 -6.26 -46.52 -12.43
C LYS A 466 -6.25 -48.02 -12.12
N PHE A 467 -5.98 -48.39 -10.88
CA PHE A 467 -5.99 -49.78 -10.45
C PHE A 467 -7.42 -50.35 -10.40
N GLU A 468 -8.39 -49.56 -9.91
CA GLU A 468 -9.81 -49.89 -9.92
C GLU A 468 -10.35 -50.04 -11.35
N GLU A 469 -10.02 -49.13 -12.26
CA GLU A 469 -10.30 -49.24 -13.69
C GLU A 469 -9.69 -50.52 -14.28
N GLY A 470 -8.44 -50.84 -13.92
CA GLY A 470 -7.79 -52.09 -14.31
C GLY A 470 -8.55 -53.34 -13.83
N ASN A 471 -9.02 -53.33 -12.58
CA ASN A 471 -9.83 -54.41 -12.03
C ASN A 471 -11.19 -54.52 -12.73
N ILE A 472 -11.84 -53.40 -13.03
CA ILE A 472 -13.11 -53.38 -13.78
C ILE A 472 -12.92 -54.00 -15.18
N ILE A 473 -11.84 -53.64 -15.88
CA ILE A 473 -11.52 -54.20 -17.20
C ILE A 473 -11.29 -55.71 -17.11
N LEU A 474 -10.62 -56.17 -16.05
CA LEU A 474 -10.37 -57.60 -15.82
C LEU A 474 -11.67 -58.35 -15.55
N ILE A 475 -12.54 -57.84 -14.69
CA ILE A 475 -13.88 -58.39 -14.42
C ILE A 475 -14.72 -58.41 -15.71
N GLU A 476 -14.70 -57.33 -16.49
CA GLU A 476 -15.45 -57.25 -17.75
C GLU A 476 -14.94 -58.29 -18.77
N LYS A 477 -13.62 -58.48 -18.86
CA LYS A 477 -13.02 -59.52 -19.69
C LYS A 477 -13.42 -60.93 -19.23
N GLU A 478 -13.38 -61.20 -17.94
CA GLU A 478 -13.82 -62.48 -17.37
C GLU A 478 -15.31 -62.75 -17.65
N LEU A 479 -16.17 -61.72 -17.50
CA LEU A 479 -17.59 -61.83 -17.81
C LEU A 479 -17.83 -62.10 -19.30
N ARG A 480 -17.07 -61.43 -20.18
CA ARG A 480 -17.10 -61.67 -21.64
C ARG A 480 -16.67 -63.10 -21.95
N ASP A 481 -15.59 -63.59 -21.36
CA ASP A 481 -15.08 -64.95 -21.56
C ASP A 481 -16.09 -66.00 -21.08
N LEU A 482 -16.74 -65.77 -19.93
CA LEU A 482 -17.82 -66.64 -19.42
C LEU A 482 -19.03 -66.63 -20.35
N ASN A 483 -19.44 -65.46 -20.86
CA ASN A 483 -20.55 -65.35 -21.79
C ASN A 483 -20.24 -66.08 -23.11
N ILE A 484 -19.04 -65.89 -23.67
CA ILE A 484 -18.56 -66.61 -24.86
C ILE A 484 -18.56 -68.11 -24.61
N LYS A 485 -18.00 -68.60 -23.49
CA LYS A 485 -18.04 -70.02 -23.13
C LYS A 485 -19.47 -70.55 -23.02
N SER A 486 -20.41 -69.75 -22.49
CA SER A 486 -21.83 -70.14 -22.39
C SER A 486 -22.49 -70.26 -23.77
N VAL A 487 -22.20 -69.33 -24.69
CA VAL A 487 -22.72 -69.35 -26.06
C VAL A 487 -22.12 -70.51 -26.84
N LEU A 488 -20.82 -70.77 -26.69
CA LEU A 488 -20.16 -71.91 -27.34
C LEU A 488 -20.72 -73.24 -26.82
N LYS A 489 -21.00 -73.36 -25.51
CA LYS A 489 -21.68 -74.53 -24.95
C LYS A 489 -23.10 -74.71 -25.51
N LYS A 490 -23.88 -73.63 -25.66
CA LYS A 490 -25.21 -73.68 -26.30
C LYS A 490 -25.10 -74.15 -27.76
N LYS A 491 -24.17 -73.59 -28.53
CA LYS A 491 -23.93 -74.01 -29.93
C LYS A 491 -23.48 -75.47 -30.04
N LEU A 492 -22.66 -75.97 -29.12
CA LEU A 492 -22.30 -77.40 -29.07
C LEU A 492 -23.51 -78.29 -28.79
N VAL A 493 -24.41 -77.88 -27.90
CA VAL A 493 -25.68 -78.58 -27.64
C VAL A 493 -26.59 -78.55 -28.88
N ASP A 494 -26.65 -77.43 -29.59
CA ASP A 494 -27.43 -77.31 -30.82
C ASP A 494 -26.83 -78.16 -31.97
N LEU A 495 -25.50 -78.29 -32.05
CA LEU A 495 -24.83 -79.19 -32.99
C LEU A 495 -25.15 -80.67 -32.69
N ARG A 496 -25.23 -81.06 -31.40
CA ARG A 496 -25.67 -82.41 -31.01
C ARG A 496 -27.14 -82.65 -31.35
N LYS A 497 -28.02 -81.66 -31.18
CA LYS A 497 -29.43 -81.74 -31.58
C LYS A 497 -29.62 -81.87 -33.09
N ASN A 498 -28.69 -81.32 -33.88
CA ASN A 498 -28.69 -81.40 -35.34
C ASN A 498 -28.02 -82.68 -35.88
N ASN A 499 -27.85 -83.73 -35.05
CA ASN A 499 -27.31 -85.05 -35.42
C ASN A 499 -25.89 -85.04 -36.01
N VAL A 500 -25.02 -84.11 -35.56
CA VAL A 500 -23.59 -84.14 -35.93
C VAL A 500 -22.88 -85.25 -35.13
N PRO A 501 -22.06 -86.12 -35.76
CA PRO A 501 -21.34 -87.20 -35.07
C PRO A 501 -20.49 -86.72 -33.88
N ASP A 502 -20.58 -87.44 -32.75
CA ASP A 502 -19.96 -87.04 -31.47
C ASP A 502 -18.42 -86.92 -31.51
N GLN A 503 -17.75 -87.61 -32.44
CA GLN A 503 -16.31 -87.49 -32.63
C GLN A 503 -15.93 -86.07 -33.08
N ILE A 504 -16.67 -85.51 -34.04
CA ILE A 504 -16.44 -84.14 -34.57
C ILE A 504 -16.81 -83.09 -33.51
N VAL A 505 -17.93 -83.30 -32.80
CA VAL A 505 -18.33 -82.42 -31.69
C VAL A 505 -17.28 -82.44 -30.56
N GLY A 506 -16.70 -83.62 -30.28
CA GLY A 506 -15.63 -83.80 -29.31
C GLY A 506 -14.33 -83.10 -29.69
N ASP A 507 -13.96 -83.12 -30.98
CA ASP A 507 -12.78 -82.42 -31.50
C ASP A 507 -12.96 -80.90 -31.48
N ILE A 508 -14.14 -80.40 -31.85
CA ILE A 508 -14.50 -78.97 -31.74
C ILE A 508 -14.47 -78.52 -30.28
N GLN A 509 -14.96 -79.34 -29.34
CA GLN A 509 -14.95 -79.04 -27.91
C GLN A 509 -13.52 -78.96 -27.34
N ARG A 510 -12.57 -79.76 -27.85
CA ARG A 510 -11.14 -79.70 -27.48
C ARG A 510 -10.44 -78.48 -28.08
N GLN A 511 -10.71 -78.17 -29.36
CA GLN A 511 -10.14 -77.00 -30.03
C GLN A 511 -10.57 -75.67 -29.39
N LEU A 512 -11.83 -75.59 -28.93
CA LEU A 512 -12.37 -74.41 -28.26
C LEU A 512 -11.99 -74.30 -26.77
N LYS A 513 -11.18 -75.23 -26.23
CA LYS A 513 -10.72 -75.26 -24.83
C LYS A 513 -11.88 -75.13 -23.82
N LEU A 514 -12.98 -75.85 -24.07
CA LEU A 514 -14.18 -75.86 -23.23
C LEU A 514 -14.18 -76.99 -22.18
N LYS A 515 -13.05 -77.70 -22.04
CA LYS A 515 -12.75 -78.67 -20.97
C LYS A 515 -11.82 -78.07 -19.94
#